data_AF-F6HBK6-F1
#
_entry.id   AF-F6HBK6-F1
#
_cell.length_a   1.000
_cell.length_b   1.000
_cell.length_c   1.000
_cell.angle_alpha   90.00
_cell.angle_beta   90.00
_cell.angle_gamma   90.00
#
_symmetry.space_group_name_H-M   'P 1'
#
loop_
_entity.id
_entity.type
_entity.pdbx_description
1 polymer ?
#
loop_
_entity_poly.entity_id
_entity_poly.type
_entity_poly.pdbx_seq_one_letter_code
_entity_poly.pdbx_strand_id
1 'polypeptide(L)'
;MTADRATCIVFSDDDLPPEGSDHVRPLYITVVCLGRKVPSVLLDNGSALNVYPLAIAIALGFAPSDFGPSTQIVRAYDSTKREVKEEIQKQLSVGFI
;
A
#
# COMPACT_ATOMS: atom_id res chain seq x y z
N MET A 1 12.22 21.00 10.00
CA MET A 1 12.52 19.57 10.24
C MET A 1 11.52 19.04 11.27
N THR A 2 10.35 18.60 10.82
CA THR A 2 9.43 17.84 11.66
C THR A 2 9.85 16.39 11.55
N ALA A 3 10.24 15.77 12.65
CA ALA A 3 10.51 14.34 12.70
C ALA A 3 9.25 13.60 12.22
N ASP A 4 9.36 12.93 11.09
CA ASP A 4 8.40 11.93 10.65
C ASP A 4 8.38 10.85 11.72
N ARG A 5 7.39 10.89 12.61
CA ARG A 5 7.17 9.80 13.57
C ARG A 5 6.69 8.63 12.72
N ALA A 6 7.63 7.78 12.31
CA ALA A 6 7.30 6.50 11.73
C ALA A 6 6.49 5.70 12.76
N THR A 7 5.17 5.70 12.59
CA THR A 7 4.26 4.82 13.33
C THR A 7 4.46 3.42 12.78
N CYS A 8 5.22 2.59 13.50
CA CYS A 8 5.39 1.18 13.18
C CYS A 8 4.15 0.41 13.60
N ILE A 9 3.71 -0.53 12.76
CA ILE A 9 2.68 -1.52 13.10
C ILE A 9 3.41 -2.83 13.35
N VAL A 10 3.20 -3.40 14.53
CA VAL A 10 3.84 -4.64 14.96
C VAL A 10 2.79 -5.72 15.10
N PHE A 11 3.08 -6.90 14.55
CA PHE A 11 2.31 -8.13 14.72
C PHE A 11 3.15 -9.12 15.52
N SER A 12 2.49 -9.96 16.30
CA SER A 12 3.09 -10.97 17.17
C SER A 12 2.52 -12.36 16.90
N ASP A 13 3.11 -13.38 17.52
CA ASP A 13 2.60 -14.75 17.41
C ASP A 13 1.17 -14.90 17.96
N ASP A 14 0.75 -14.00 18.86
CA ASP A 14 -0.60 -13.94 19.41
C ASP A 14 -1.65 -13.49 18.36
N ASP A 15 -1.21 -12.83 17.28
CA ASP A 15 -2.06 -12.36 16.18
C ASP A 15 -2.19 -13.38 15.04
N LEU A 16 -1.49 -14.52 15.15
CA LEU A 16 -1.53 -15.57 14.15
C LEU A 16 -2.91 -16.25 14.13
N PRO A 17 -3.40 -16.66 12.96
CA PRO A 17 -4.60 -17.47 12.90
C PRO A 17 -4.33 -18.88 13.45
N PRO A 18 -5.36 -19.69 13.72
CA PRO A 18 -5.21 -21.03 14.31
C PRO A 18 -4.24 -21.97 13.59
N GLU A 19 -4.02 -21.75 12.30
CA GLU A 19 -3.10 -22.50 11.43
C GLU A 19 -1.61 -22.15 11.67
N GLY A 20 -1.31 -21.15 12.49
CA GLY A 20 0.05 -20.74 12.85
C GLY A 20 0.83 -20.10 11.71
N SER A 21 2.14 -19.91 11.87
CA SER A 21 3.01 -19.21 10.91
C SER A 21 3.14 -19.88 9.54
N ASP A 22 2.78 -21.16 9.43
CA ASP A 22 2.90 -21.94 8.18
C ASP A 22 1.79 -21.63 7.17
N HIS A 23 0.83 -20.77 7.52
CA HIS A 23 -0.22 -20.37 6.59
C HIS A 23 0.33 -19.50 5.45
N VAL A 24 -0.21 -19.68 4.25
CA VAL A 24 0.09 -18.82 3.08
C VAL A 24 -0.93 -17.70 2.87
N ARG A 25 -1.82 -17.47 3.84
CA ARG A 25 -2.84 -16.42 3.74
C ARG A 25 -2.17 -15.03 3.75
N PRO A 26 -2.50 -14.15 2.79
CA PRO A 26 -1.98 -12.79 2.79
C PRO A 26 -2.53 -11.98 3.97
N LEU A 27 -1.73 -11.04 4.46
CA LEU A 27 -2.15 -10.12 5.50
C LEU A 27 -2.79 -8.88 4.88
N TYR A 28 -4.01 -8.57 5.30
CA TYR A 28 -4.75 -7.42 4.83
C TYR A 28 -5.04 -6.46 5.98
N ILE A 29 -4.86 -5.17 5.72
CA ILE A 29 -5.20 -4.09 6.64
C ILE A 29 -6.25 -3.17 6.03
N THR A 30 -6.92 -2.40 6.90
CA THR A 30 -7.71 -1.25 6.46
C THR A 30 -6.89 0.01 6.67
N VAL A 31 -6.82 0.86 5.65
CA VAL A 31 -6.13 2.16 5.73
C VAL A 31 -7.12 3.29 5.51
N VAL A 32 -6.79 4.49 5.97
CA VAL A 32 -7.53 5.70 5.65
C VAL A 32 -6.69 6.53 4.68
N CYS A 33 -7.19 6.69 3.46
CA CYS A 33 -6.58 7.51 2.41
C CYS A 33 -7.51 8.68 2.11
N LEU A 34 -7.03 9.92 2.25
CA LEU A 34 -7.82 11.14 2.02
C LEU A 34 -9.17 11.15 2.75
N GLY A 35 -9.21 10.63 3.99
CA GLY A 35 -10.44 10.53 4.79
C GLY A 35 -11.40 9.41 4.38
N ARG A 36 -11.05 8.58 3.39
CA ARG A 36 -11.83 7.41 2.96
C ARG A 36 -11.19 6.13 3.46
N LYS A 37 -12.00 5.22 4.00
CA LYS A 37 -11.55 3.88 4.41
C LYS A 37 -11.35 3.01 3.16
N VAL A 38 -10.17 2.39 3.06
CA VAL A 38 -9.83 1.43 2.02
C VAL A 38 -9.62 0.08 2.70
N PRO A 39 -10.61 -0.83 2.65
CA PRO A 39 -10.47 -2.16 3.21
C PRO A 39 -9.55 -3.02 2.34
N SER A 40 -9.07 -4.13 2.90
CA SER A 40 -8.37 -5.18 2.17
C SER A 40 -7.11 -4.72 1.43
N VAL A 41 -6.33 -3.83 2.03
CA VAL A 41 -5.00 -3.45 1.51
C VAL A 41 -3.99 -4.53 1.90
N LEU A 42 -3.34 -5.11 0.90
CA LEU A 42 -2.31 -6.13 1.11
C LEU A 42 -1.08 -5.50 1.78
N LEU A 43 -0.66 -6.09 2.91
CA LEU A 43 0.63 -5.78 3.52
C LEU A 43 1.69 -6.67 2.88
N ASP A 44 2.36 -6.15 1.86
CA ASP A 44 3.46 -6.84 1.17
C ASP A 44 4.82 -6.22 1.53
N ASN A 45 5.53 -6.87 2.45
CA ASN A 45 6.88 -6.48 2.84
C ASN A 45 7.95 -6.86 1.79
N GLY A 46 7.60 -7.65 0.77
CA GLY A 46 8.48 -7.98 -0.35
C GLY A 46 8.50 -6.91 -1.45
N SER A 47 7.56 -5.97 -1.43
CA SER A 47 7.46 -4.88 -2.40
C SER A 47 8.16 -3.62 -1.91
N ALA A 48 8.94 -2.98 -2.80
CA ALA A 48 9.61 -1.70 -2.51
C ALA A 48 8.69 -0.47 -2.68
N LEU A 49 7.49 -0.67 -3.23
CA LEU A 49 6.54 0.40 -3.57
C LEU A 49 5.12 0.02 -3.16
N ASN A 50 4.32 1.03 -2.83
CA ASN A 50 2.87 0.90 -2.71
C ASN A 50 2.24 1.01 -4.11
N VAL A 51 1.38 0.06 -4.46
CA VAL A 51 0.72 0.02 -5.77
C VAL A 51 -0.78 0.19 -5.61
N TYR A 52 -1.35 1.11 -6.39
CA TYR A 52 -2.79 1.32 -6.48
C TYR A 52 -3.28 1.05 -7.91
N PRO A 53 -4.37 0.29 -8.10
CA PRO A 53 -5.08 0.31 -9.38
C PRO A 53 -5.60 1.72 -9.66
N LEU A 54 -5.47 2.19 -10.90
CA LEU A 54 -5.94 3.52 -11.31
C LEU A 54 -7.43 3.75 -10.96
N ALA A 55 -8.26 2.71 -11.10
CA ALA A 55 -9.68 2.77 -10.72
C ALA A 55 -9.90 3.09 -9.24
N ILE A 56 -9.06 2.54 -8.35
CA ILE A 56 -9.11 2.83 -6.91
C ILE A 56 -8.65 4.26 -6.66
N ALA A 57 -7.59 4.71 -7.34
CA ALA A 57 -7.13 6.09 -7.20
C ALA A 57 -8.23 7.11 -7.59
N ILE A 58 -8.93 6.86 -8.69
CA ILE A 58 -10.08 7.70 -9.10
C ILE A 58 -11.21 7.64 -8.07
N ALA A 59 -11.54 6.45 -7.55
CA ALA A 59 -12.59 6.30 -6.54
C ALA A 59 -12.24 6.99 -5.20
N LEU A 60 -10.95 7.13 -4.89
CA LEU A 60 -10.47 7.90 -3.74
C LEU A 60 -10.57 9.42 -3.94
N GLY A 61 -10.74 9.86 -5.19
CA GLY A 61 -10.89 11.26 -5.56
C GLY A 61 -9.60 11.92 -6.05
N PHE A 62 -8.58 11.14 -6.46
CA PHE A 62 -7.42 11.72 -7.13
C PHE A 62 -7.83 12.26 -8.50
N ALA A 63 -7.49 13.51 -8.76
CA ALA A 63 -7.69 14.14 -10.06
C ALA A 63 -6.51 13.80 -10.98
N PRO A 64 -6.69 13.84 -12.32
CA PRO A 64 -5.58 13.66 -13.27
C PRO A 64 -4.36 14.56 -13.00
N SER A 65 -4.57 15.74 -12.38
CA SER A 65 -3.50 16.66 -11.98
C SER A 65 -2.67 16.21 -10.77
N ASP A 66 -3.16 15.25 -9.98
CA ASP A 66 -2.42 14.67 -8.85
C ASP A 66 -1.36 13.64 -9.31
N PHE A 67 -1.43 13.22 -10.57
CA PHE A 67 -0.52 12.24 -11.16
C PHE A 67 0.66 12.96 -11.83
N GLY A 68 1.87 12.64 -11.38
CA GLY A 68 3.11 13.11 -11.98
C GLY A 68 3.68 12.09 -12.97
N PRO A 69 4.48 12.54 -13.96
CA PRO A 69 5.24 11.62 -14.79
C PRO A 69 6.24 10.85 -13.92
N SER A 70 6.33 9.55 -14.14
CA SER A 70 7.30 8.69 -13.48
C SER A 70 8.30 8.13 -14.49
N THR A 71 9.57 8.11 -14.12
CA THR A 71 10.64 7.40 -14.85
C THR A 71 10.97 6.06 -14.21
N GLN A 72 10.19 5.62 -13.22
CA GLN A 72 10.44 4.38 -12.49
C GLN A 72 10.07 3.17 -13.35
N ILE A 73 10.93 2.15 -13.27
CA ILE A 73 10.70 0.84 -13.87
C ILE A 73 10.58 -0.16 -12.74
N VAL A 74 9.40 -0.76 -12.61
CA VAL A 74 9.15 -1.84 -11.67
C VAL A 74 9.34 -3.20 -12.33
N ARG A 75 9.85 -4.15 -11.56
CA ARG A 75 9.89 -5.55 -11.95
C ARG A 75 8.71 -6.27 -11.30
N ALA A 76 7.83 -6.85 -12.11
CA ALA A 76 6.74 -7.68 -11.62
C ALA A 76 7.27 -9.08 -11.22
N TYR A 77 6.43 -9.86 -10.53
CA TYR A 77 6.79 -11.21 -10.06
C TYR A 77 7.18 -12.18 -11.19
N ASP A 78 6.62 -11.99 -12.38
CA ASP A 78 6.98 -12.74 -13.60
C ASP A 78 8.33 -12.32 -14.22
N SER A 79 9.11 -11.51 -13.49
CA SER A 79 10.37 -10.88 -13.93
C SER A 79 10.23 -9.91 -15.10
N THR A 80 9.01 -9.58 -15.54
CA THR A 80 8.80 -8.54 -16.55
C THR A 80 9.09 -7.17 -15.98
N LYS A 81 9.69 -6.30 -16.79
CA LYS A 81 9.88 -4.88 -16.46
C LYS A 81 8.68 -4.09 -16.99
N ARG A 82 8.12 -3.23 -16.16
CA ARG A 82 6.98 -2.38 -16.49
C ARG A 82 7.30 -0.94 -16.11
N GLU A 83 7.02 -0.02 -17.01
CA GLU A 83 7.12 1.41 -16.71
C GLU A 83 5.94 1.83 -15.83
N VAL A 84 6.26 2.53 -14.73
CA VAL A 84 5.24 3.20 -13.92
C VAL A 84 4.85 4.46 -14.66
N LYS A 85 3.64 4.47 -15.24
CA LYS A 85 3.16 5.59 -16.06
C LYS A 85 2.95 6.87 -15.24
N GLU A 86 2.50 6.72 -14.00
CA GLU A 86 2.05 7.82 -13.16
C GLU A 86 2.42 7.56 -11.69
N GLU A 87 2.91 8.58 -11.00
CA GLU A 87 3.24 8.55 -9.56
C GLU A 87 2.39 9.58 -8.80
N ILE A 88 1.96 9.22 -7.59
CA ILE A 88 1.21 10.10 -6.68
C ILE A 88 2.01 10.27 -5.39
N GLN A 89 2.26 11.52 -4.99
CA GLN A 89 2.88 11.86 -3.71
C GLN A 89 1.86 12.44 -2.74
N LYS A 90 1.21 11.59 -1.95
CA LYS A 90 0.18 11.99 -0.98
C LYS A 90 0.33 11.20 0.32
N GLN A 91 -0.08 11.80 1.43
CA GLN A 91 -0.03 11.15 2.73
C GLN A 91 -1.11 10.07 2.84
N LEU A 92 -0.70 8.92 3.36
CA LEU A 92 -1.57 7.83 3.78
C LEU A 92 -1.57 7.76 5.30
N SER A 93 -2.75 7.57 5.90
CA SER A 93 -2.88 7.35 7.34
C SER A 93 -3.25 5.89 7.57
N VAL A 94 -2.36 5.17 8.23
CA VAL A 94 -2.69 3.82 8.71
C VAL A 94 -3.18 3.94 10.14
N GLY A 95 -4.38 3.45 10.38
CA GLY A 95 -5.01 3.47 11.70
C GLY A 95 -5.86 2.23 11.86
N PHE A 96 -5.84 1.68 13.07
CA PHE A 96 -6.82 0.69 13.50
C PHE A 96 -8.13 1.40 13.79
N ILE A 97 -9.24 0.89 13.25
CA ILE A 97 -10.59 1.30 13.66
C ILE A 97 -10.94 0.48 14.89
#